data_AF-A0A9X4H2M0-F1
#
_entry.id   AF-A0A9X4H2M0-F1
#
_cell.length_a   1.000
_cell.length_b   1.000
_cell.length_c   1.000
_cell.angle_alpha   90.00
_cell.angle_beta   90.00
_cell.angle_gamma   90.00
#
_symmetry.space_group_name_H-M   'P 1'
#
loop_
_entity.id
_entity.type
_entity.pdbx_description
1 polymer ?
#
loop_
_entity_poly.entity_id
_entity_poly.type
_entity_poly.pdbx_seq_one_letter_code
_entity_poly.pdbx_strand_id
1 'polypeptide(L)'
;MEPIVRAVDVGFGNTKYVSSASGMDVRCASFPSLAYPSARAPSSGGEKRKTVAIPINGLHYEVGPDIRLAADTFRATQLHDRYTDTPEYLALLRGALALMRVEAIDLLVLGLPVSSLAAKRATVEKLAIGAHDVGGGRQVSVRKALVVAQPQGALVHYAAQHGKLDVIGDEQSLIIDPGARTFDWLVARGMRLVQKQSHSLNRGVFDVLQVIASEISSDIGTPYTDLDAIDQALRSGKRLMIYQRQYDLSKLLPIAQTVAQQAVSSMMQWIGADYAFQNIVLVGGGAYLFRKAVKAAFPQHRILEVKDPLYANVRGFQLAGMNYALSATPTGKGGSA
;
A
#
# COMPACT_ATOMS: atom_id res chain seq x y z
N MET A 1 -5.13 30.59 -1.85
CA MET A 1 -4.82 29.41 -1.02
C MET A 1 -4.07 28.42 -1.90
N GLU A 2 -3.00 27.83 -1.40
CA GLU A 2 -2.36 26.70 -2.10
C GLU A 2 -3.33 25.51 -2.15
N PRO A 3 -3.35 24.74 -3.25
CA PRO A 3 -4.23 23.59 -3.39
C PRO A 3 -3.90 22.51 -2.36
N ILE A 4 -4.91 21.98 -1.69
CA ILE A 4 -4.76 20.86 -0.74
C ILE A 4 -4.67 19.56 -1.55
N VAL A 5 -3.44 19.06 -1.72
CA VAL A 5 -3.17 17.73 -2.30
C VAL A 5 -3.05 16.70 -1.20
N ARG A 6 -3.70 15.54 -1.37
CA ARG A 6 -3.56 14.38 -0.48
C ARG A 6 -3.41 13.10 -1.29
N ALA A 7 -2.86 12.07 -0.66
CA ALA A 7 -2.77 10.74 -1.24
C ALA A 7 -3.26 9.64 -0.31
N VAL A 8 -3.88 8.61 -0.89
CA VAL A 8 -4.30 7.38 -0.21
C VAL A 8 -3.88 6.17 -1.05
N ASP A 9 -3.35 5.15 -0.39
CA ASP A 9 -3.08 3.83 -0.94
C ASP A 9 -3.91 2.80 -0.17
N VAL A 10 -5.06 2.40 -0.74
CA VAL A 10 -5.96 1.40 -0.16
C VAL A 10 -5.47 0.01 -0.57
N GLY A 11 -4.47 -0.51 0.16
CA GLY A 11 -3.92 -1.84 -0.08
C GLY A 11 -4.64 -2.94 0.72
N PHE A 12 -4.47 -4.21 0.35
CA PHE A 12 -5.12 -5.34 1.02
C PHE A 12 -4.77 -5.51 2.50
N GLY A 13 -3.53 -5.19 2.89
CA GLY A 13 -3.09 -5.31 4.29
C GLY A 13 -3.29 -4.03 5.09
N ASN A 14 -2.96 -2.88 4.49
CA ASN A 14 -3.02 -1.58 5.15
C ASN A 14 -3.49 -0.50 4.20
N THR A 15 -4.40 0.33 4.70
CA THR A 15 -4.77 1.61 4.09
C THR A 15 -3.79 2.64 4.59
N LYS A 16 -3.05 3.25 3.67
CA LYS A 16 -2.01 4.23 3.97
C LYS A 16 -2.42 5.57 3.40
N TYR A 17 -2.12 6.64 4.10
CA TYR A 17 -2.55 7.96 3.70
C TYR A 17 -1.59 9.03 4.17
N VAL A 18 -1.63 10.18 3.52
CA VAL A 18 -0.91 11.37 3.97
C VAL A 18 -1.73 12.10 5.01
N SER A 19 -1.23 12.19 6.25
CA SER A 19 -1.89 12.94 7.33
C SER A 19 -1.62 14.44 7.21
N SER A 20 -0.44 14.83 6.76
CA SER A 20 -0.08 16.22 6.49
C SER A 20 1.05 16.30 5.47
N ALA A 21 1.06 17.37 4.68
CA ALA A 21 2.13 17.66 3.74
C ALA A 21 2.42 19.17 3.72
N SER A 22 3.70 19.54 3.73
CA SER A 22 4.18 20.91 3.54
C SER A 22 5.49 20.86 2.77
N GLY A 23 5.47 21.33 1.51
CA GLY A 23 6.60 21.17 0.59
C GLY A 23 7.04 19.70 0.48
N MET A 24 8.29 19.43 0.81
CA MET A 24 8.87 18.08 0.80
C MET A 24 8.63 17.28 2.11
N ASP A 25 8.14 17.91 3.19
CA ASP A 25 7.77 17.20 4.42
C ASP A 25 6.41 16.55 4.26
N VAL A 26 6.42 15.26 3.93
CA VAL A 26 5.23 14.41 3.78
C VAL A 26 5.15 13.46 4.97
N ARG A 27 4.12 13.64 5.81
CA ARG A 27 3.83 12.74 6.92
C ARG A 27 2.76 11.74 6.54
N CYS A 28 3.08 10.47 6.71
CA CYS A 28 2.18 9.37 6.40
C CYS A 28 1.71 8.68 7.67
N ALA A 29 0.50 8.13 7.59
CA ALA A 29 -0.06 7.24 8.59
C ALA A 29 -0.74 6.06 7.88
N SER A 30 -1.09 5.04 8.65
CA SER A 30 -1.83 3.89 8.13
C SER A 30 -2.70 3.25 9.18
N PHE A 31 -3.64 2.45 8.72
CA PHE A 31 -4.40 1.53 9.55
C PHE A 31 -4.62 0.20 8.82
N PRO A 32 -4.90 -0.90 9.55
CA PRO A 32 -5.22 -2.19 8.94
C PRO A 32 -6.39 -2.05 7.96
N SER A 33 -6.32 -2.70 6.80
CA SER A 33 -7.42 -2.69 5.83
C SER A 33 -8.55 -3.64 6.22
N LEU A 34 -9.15 -3.33 7.37
CA LEU A 34 -10.29 -4.03 7.95
C LEU A 34 -11.42 -3.04 8.09
N ALA A 35 -12.60 -3.44 7.64
CA ALA A 35 -13.83 -2.68 7.74
C ALA A 35 -14.93 -3.60 8.28
N TYR A 36 -15.35 -3.36 9.52
CA TYR A 36 -16.36 -4.20 10.17
C TYR A 36 -17.74 -3.55 10.02
N PRO A 37 -18.69 -4.19 9.31
CA PRO A 37 -20.03 -3.65 9.17
C PRO A 37 -20.86 -3.86 10.44
N SER A 38 -21.62 -2.86 10.81
CA SER A 38 -22.62 -2.92 11.88
C SER A 38 -23.91 -2.20 11.46
N ALA A 39 -25.05 -2.68 11.97
CA ALA A 39 -26.34 -2.04 11.74
C ALA A 39 -26.49 -0.71 12.49
N ARG A 40 -25.72 -0.52 13.57
CA ARG A 40 -25.75 0.69 14.41
C ARG A 40 -24.35 1.26 14.55
N ALA A 41 -24.25 2.58 14.60
CA ALA A 41 -22.98 3.23 14.92
C ALA A 41 -22.47 2.73 16.29
N PRO A 42 -21.15 2.47 16.45
CA PRO A 42 -20.57 2.11 17.72
C PRO A 42 -20.89 3.18 18.77
N SER A 43 -21.26 2.76 19.99
CA SER A 43 -21.50 3.68 21.09
C SER A 43 -20.18 4.33 21.53
N SER A 44 -20.18 5.65 21.64
CA SER A 44 -19.03 6.49 22.05
C SER A 44 -18.64 6.34 23.53
N GLY A 45 -19.22 5.37 24.26
CA GLY A 45 -19.08 5.19 25.70
C GLY A 45 -18.02 4.16 26.15
N GLY A 46 -17.31 3.50 25.22
CA GLY A 46 -16.18 2.60 25.54
C GLY A 46 -14.83 3.31 25.60
N GLU A 47 -13.74 2.58 25.87
CA GLU A 47 -12.37 3.08 25.69
C GLU A 47 -12.24 3.80 24.34
N LYS A 48 -11.57 4.97 24.32
CA LYS A 48 -11.38 5.77 23.10
C LYS A 48 -10.48 5.03 22.11
N ARG A 49 -11.07 4.13 21.33
CA ARG A 49 -10.44 3.54 20.14
C ARG A 49 -10.29 4.63 19.09
N LYS A 50 -9.15 4.67 18.42
CA LYS A 50 -8.90 5.48 17.23
C LYS A 50 -9.55 4.79 16.03
N THR A 51 -10.88 4.74 16.02
CA THR A 51 -11.70 4.25 14.90
C THR A 51 -12.72 5.29 14.49
N VAL A 52 -13.23 5.15 13.27
CA VAL A 52 -14.31 5.96 12.71
C VAL A 52 -15.36 5.02 12.12
N ALA A 53 -16.63 5.36 12.30
CA ALA A 53 -17.76 4.62 11.76
C ALA A 53 -18.25 5.30 10.48
N ILE A 54 -17.97 4.68 9.33
CA ILE A 54 -18.28 5.25 8.01
C ILE A 54 -19.66 4.77 7.55
N PRO A 55 -20.63 5.66 7.31
CA PRO A 55 -21.95 5.28 6.81
C PRO A 55 -21.90 4.96 5.32
N ILE A 56 -22.35 3.75 4.96
CA ILE A 56 -22.46 3.26 3.58
C ILE A 56 -23.69 2.37 3.46
N ASN A 57 -24.61 2.73 2.55
CA ASN A 57 -25.79 1.93 2.22
C ASN A 57 -26.62 1.48 3.44
N GLY A 58 -26.81 2.36 4.41
CA GLY A 58 -27.58 2.08 5.63
C GLY A 58 -26.83 1.28 6.70
N LEU A 59 -25.58 0.90 6.47
CA LEU A 59 -24.68 0.27 7.45
C LEU A 59 -23.60 1.24 7.89
N HIS A 60 -22.97 0.93 9.03
CA HIS A 60 -21.79 1.63 9.53
C HIS A 60 -20.59 0.69 9.45
N TYR A 61 -19.54 1.10 8.76
CA TYR A 61 -18.30 0.35 8.67
C TYR A 61 -17.28 0.98 9.62
N GLU A 62 -16.91 0.28 10.68
CA GLU A 62 -15.85 0.72 11.59
C GLU A 62 -14.48 0.46 10.94
N VAL A 63 -13.63 1.48 10.89
CA VAL A 63 -12.26 1.44 10.33
C VAL A 63 -11.32 2.30 11.18
N GLY A 64 -10.03 2.00 11.19
CA GLY A 64 -9.02 2.86 11.82
C GLY A 64 -7.89 2.09 12.53
N PRO A 65 -6.87 2.79 13.08
CA PRO A 65 -5.71 2.15 13.69
C PRO A 65 -6.04 1.06 14.73
N ASP A 66 -7.07 1.29 15.54
CA ASP A 66 -7.44 0.42 16.65
C ASP A 66 -8.54 -0.58 16.28
N ILE A 67 -8.82 -0.78 14.98
CA ILE A 67 -9.93 -1.62 14.50
C ILE A 67 -9.86 -3.07 15.00
N ARG A 68 -8.65 -3.58 15.26
CA ARG A 68 -8.44 -4.94 15.78
C ARG A 68 -8.97 -5.11 17.21
N LEU A 69 -9.10 -4.01 17.97
CA LEU A 69 -9.70 -4.01 19.31
C LEU A 69 -11.23 -3.97 19.27
N ALA A 70 -11.84 -3.73 18.10
CA ALA A 70 -13.28 -3.65 17.93
C ALA A 70 -13.91 -4.97 17.43
N ALA A 71 -13.10 -6.00 17.15
CA ALA A 71 -13.54 -7.20 16.44
C ALA A 71 -14.12 -8.28 17.38
N ASP A 72 -15.43 -8.52 17.30
CA ASP A 72 -16.05 -9.77 17.72
C ASP A 72 -15.92 -10.80 16.58
N THR A 73 -14.77 -11.49 16.54
CA THR A 73 -14.60 -12.84 15.96
C THR A 73 -14.69 -13.05 14.43
N PHE A 74 -15.13 -12.12 13.56
CA PHE A 74 -15.18 -12.38 12.10
C PHE A 74 -14.15 -11.60 11.25
N ARG A 75 -13.20 -12.32 10.67
CA ARG A 75 -12.17 -11.81 9.73
C ARG A 75 -12.60 -12.04 8.28
N ALA A 76 -13.62 -11.34 7.79
CA ALA A 76 -13.91 -11.35 6.35
C ALA A 76 -13.04 -10.30 5.63
N THR A 77 -11.79 -10.65 5.32
CA THR A 77 -11.07 -9.91 4.29
C THR A 77 -11.65 -10.33 2.93
N GLN A 78 -12.41 -9.45 2.28
CA GLN A 78 -12.85 -9.68 0.90
C GLN A 78 -11.64 -9.57 -0.04
N LEU A 79 -11.02 -10.71 -0.33
CA LEU A 79 -9.78 -10.85 -1.10
C LEU A 79 -10.11 -11.31 -2.54
N HIS A 80 -10.83 -10.48 -3.31
CA HIS A 80 -11.14 -10.80 -4.71
C HIS A 80 -10.96 -9.61 -5.64
N ASP A 81 -10.85 -9.85 -6.95
CA ASP A 81 -10.56 -8.85 -8.00
C ASP A 81 -11.54 -7.67 -8.08
N ARG A 82 -12.73 -7.81 -7.49
CA ARG A 82 -13.70 -6.73 -7.35
C ARG A 82 -13.48 -5.87 -6.09
N TYR A 83 -12.30 -5.95 -5.47
CA TYR A 83 -11.98 -5.26 -4.21
C TYR A 83 -12.34 -3.77 -4.25
N THR A 84 -11.97 -3.07 -5.32
CA THR A 84 -12.27 -1.64 -5.53
C THR A 84 -13.76 -1.32 -5.63
N ASP A 85 -14.59 -2.32 -5.89
CA ASP A 85 -16.03 -2.18 -6.10
C ASP A 85 -16.81 -2.47 -4.80
N THR A 86 -16.12 -2.84 -3.72
CA THR A 86 -16.73 -3.24 -2.44
C THR A 86 -17.10 -2.04 -1.55
N PRO A 87 -18.17 -2.14 -0.73
CA PRO A 87 -18.43 -1.19 0.35
C PRO A 87 -17.25 -1.02 1.30
N GLU A 88 -16.51 -2.10 1.57
CA GLU A 88 -15.34 -2.10 2.44
C GLU A 88 -14.21 -1.22 1.88
N TYR A 89 -13.92 -1.29 0.58
CA TYR A 89 -12.94 -0.39 -0.05
C TYR A 89 -13.34 1.07 0.10
N LEU A 90 -14.62 1.40 -0.12
CA LEU A 90 -15.11 2.77 0.06
C LEU A 90 -15.06 3.19 1.53
N ALA A 91 -15.33 2.29 2.47
CA ALA A 91 -15.19 2.54 3.91
C ALA A 91 -13.74 2.88 4.28
N LEU A 92 -12.78 2.09 3.79
CA LEU A 92 -11.36 2.32 4.02
C LEU A 92 -10.91 3.67 3.43
N LEU A 93 -11.32 3.98 2.20
CA LEU A 93 -11.03 5.27 1.58
C LEU A 93 -11.58 6.44 2.42
N ARG A 94 -12.87 6.39 2.77
CA ARG A 94 -13.52 7.43 3.58
C ARG A 94 -12.93 7.52 4.99
N GLY A 95 -12.51 6.39 5.57
CA GLY A 95 -11.78 6.34 6.83
C GLY A 95 -10.47 7.11 6.78
N ALA A 96 -9.69 6.94 5.70
CA ALA A 96 -8.49 7.74 5.48
C ALA A 96 -8.83 9.23 5.35
N LEU A 97 -9.85 9.61 4.58
CA LEU A 97 -10.32 11.00 4.47
C LEU A 97 -10.71 11.59 5.84
N ALA A 98 -11.43 10.83 6.66
CA ALA A 98 -11.85 11.24 8.00
C ALA A 98 -10.64 11.60 8.90
N LEU A 99 -9.59 10.78 8.81
CA LEU A 99 -8.38 10.87 9.63
C LEU A 99 -7.39 11.94 9.14
N MET A 100 -7.53 12.44 7.90
CA MET A 100 -6.74 13.57 7.37
C MET A 100 -7.10 14.92 8.02
N ARG A 101 -8.28 15.03 8.63
CA ARG A 101 -8.77 16.25 9.32
C ARG A 101 -8.75 17.51 8.44
N VAL A 102 -9.13 17.35 7.16
CA VAL A 102 -9.38 18.46 6.23
C VAL A 102 -10.83 18.41 5.77
N GLU A 103 -11.41 19.56 5.45
CA GLU A 103 -12.80 19.65 4.96
C GLU A 103 -12.88 19.43 3.44
N ALA A 104 -11.84 19.83 2.72
CA ALA A 104 -11.77 19.69 1.27
C ALA A 104 -10.37 19.30 0.79
N ILE A 105 -10.32 18.55 -0.31
CA ILE A 105 -9.12 18.13 -1.02
C ILE A 105 -9.27 18.55 -2.48
N ASP A 106 -8.33 19.37 -2.96
CA ASP A 106 -8.31 19.84 -4.34
C ASP A 106 -7.94 18.74 -5.33
N LEU A 107 -6.99 17.89 -4.93
CA LEU A 107 -6.55 16.73 -5.68
C LEU A 107 -6.24 15.57 -4.74
N LEU A 108 -6.98 14.47 -4.91
CA LEU A 108 -6.70 13.21 -4.25
C LEU A 108 -5.97 12.25 -5.20
N VAL A 109 -4.78 11.80 -4.83
CA VAL A 109 -4.04 10.80 -5.60
C VAL A 109 -4.25 9.41 -4.98
N LEU A 110 -4.61 8.44 -5.82
CA LEU A 110 -4.88 7.05 -5.45
C LEU A 110 -3.98 6.10 -6.23
N GLY A 111 -3.73 4.92 -5.66
CA GLY A 111 -2.95 3.86 -6.29
C GLY A 111 -3.79 2.64 -6.65
N LEU A 112 -3.47 2.00 -7.78
CA LEU A 112 -3.94 0.65 -8.11
C LEU A 112 -2.78 -0.26 -8.50
N PRO A 113 -2.92 -1.59 -8.31
CA PRO A 113 -2.00 -2.57 -8.89
C PRO A 113 -1.87 -2.37 -10.40
N VAL A 114 -0.68 -2.65 -10.95
CA VAL A 114 -0.39 -2.44 -12.38
C VAL A 114 -1.38 -3.20 -13.27
N SER A 115 -1.72 -4.43 -12.87
CA SER A 115 -2.65 -5.32 -13.59
C SER A 115 -4.10 -4.78 -13.64
N SER A 116 -4.53 -4.05 -12.60
CA SER A 116 -5.90 -3.52 -12.51
C SER A 116 -6.03 -2.09 -13.02
N LEU A 117 -4.91 -1.36 -13.17
CA LEU A 117 -4.91 0.08 -13.46
C LEU A 117 -5.72 0.43 -14.70
N ALA A 118 -5.45 -0.23 -15.83
CA ALA A 118 -6.11 0.08 -17.10
C ALA A 118 -7.63 -0.13 -17.03
N ALA A 119 -8.08 -1.19 -16.36
CA ALA A 119 -9.49 -1.55 -16.27
C ALA A 119 -10.27 -0.75 -15.21
N LYS A 120 -9.61 -0.30 -14.14
CA LYS A 120 -10.29 0.27 -12.96
C LYS A 120 -10.03 1.76 -12.71
N ARG A 121 -9.04 2.38 -13.38
CA ARG A 121 -8.68 3.80 -13.20
C ARG A 121 -9.90 4.73 -13.21
N ALA A 122 -10.65 4.75 -14.31
CA ALA A 122 -11.77 5.68 -14.47
C ALA A 122 -12.88 5.48 -13.42
N THR A 123 -13.16 4.22 -13.07
CA THR A 123 -14.16 3.88 -12.05
C THR A 123 -13.73 4.37 -10.67
N VAL A 124 -12.46 4.17 -10.30
CA VAL A 124 -11.94 4.60 -8.99
C VAL A 124 -11.82 6.12 -8.90
N GLU A 125 -11.43 6.80 -9.99
CA GLU A 125 -11.44 8.28 -10.05
C GLU A 125 -12.85 8.83 -9.83
N LYS A 126 -13.85 8.27 -10.53
CA LYS A 126 -15.25 8.68 -10.37
C LYS A 126 -15.77 8.40 -8.96
N LEU A 127 -15.42 7.26 -8.36
CA LEU A 127 -15.80 6.90 -7.00
C LEU A 127 -15.24 7.88 -5.96
N ALA A 128 -14.04 8.41 -6.20
CA ALA A 128 -13.30 9.23 -5.27
C ALA A 128 -13.63 10.73 -5.35
N ILE A 129 -14.35 11.19 -6.38
CA ILE A 129 -14.72 12.59 -6.57
C ILE A 129 -16.10 12.84 -5.96
N GLY A 130 -16.24 13.95 -5.25
CA GLY A 130 -17.51 14.42 -4.69
C GLY A 130 -17.48 14.56 -3.18
N ALA A 131 -18.67 14.51 -2.58
CA ALA A 131 -18.86 14.71 -1.16
C ALA A 131 -18.92 13.36 -0.44
N HIS A 132 -18.06 13.16 0.55
CA HIS A 132 -17.94 11.92 1.31
C HIS A 132 -18.41 12.12 2.74
N ASP A 133 -19.52 11.46 3.10
CA ASP A 133 -19.91 11.31 4.50
C ASP A 133 -18.89 10.42 5.22
N VAL A 134 -18.26 10.97 6.25
CA VAL A 134 -17.22 10.30 7.04
C VAL A 134 -17.67 9.99 8.47
N GLY A 135 -18.98 10.07 8.72
CA GLY A 135 -19.60 9.81 10.02
C GLY A 135 -19.53 10.99 10.99
N GLY A 136 -20.31 10.91 12.08
CA GLY A 136 -20.34 11.94 13.12
C GLY A 136 -20.79 13.32 12.63
N GLY A 137 -21.63 13.36 11.59
CA GLY A 137 -22.10 14.61 10.97
C GLY A 137 -21.05 15.36 10.16
N ARG A 138 -19.89 14.75 9.90
CA ARG A 138 -18.80 15.35 9.12
C ARG A 138 -18.82 14.87 7.67
N GLN A 139 -18.42 15.76 6.79
CA GLN A 139 -18.25 15.48 5.37
C GLN A 139 -16.87 15.98 4.90
N VAL A 140 -16.27 15.27 3.94
CA VAL A 140 -15.04 15.70 3.24
C VAL A 140 -15.34 15.79 1.75
N SER A 141 -14.98 16.91 1.12
CA SER A 141 -15.17 17.11 -0.33
C SER A 141 -13.87 16.84 -1.09
N VAL A 142 -13.93 16.04 -2.16
CA VAL A 142 -12.82 15.80 -3.09
C VAL A 142 -13.17 16.38 -4.44
N ARG A 143 -12.40 17.39 -4.89
CA ARG A 143 -12.69 18.13 -6.13
C ARG A 143 -12.19 17.40 -7.39
N LYS A 144 -11.01 16.80 -7.31
CA LYS A 144 -10.41 16.00 -8.38
C LYS A 144 -9.72 14.77 -7.80
N ALA A 145 -9.66 13.71 -8.61
CA ALA A 145 -8.90 12.51 -8.29
C ALA A 145 -7.97 12.13 -9.44
N LEU A 146 -6.82 11.55 -9.11
CA LEU A 146 -5.86 10.97 -10.06
C LEU A 146 -5.50 9.56 -9.59
N VAL A 147 -5.64 8.57 -10.45
CA VAL A 147 -5.24 7.18 -10.13
C VAL A 147 -3.97 6.79 -10.89
N VAL A 148 -2.93 6.39 -10.16
CA VAL A 148 -1.62 5.98 -10.69
C VAL A 148 -1.32 4.51 -10.41
N ALA A 149 -0.30 3.96 -11.08
CA ALA A 149 0.21 2.63 -10.74
C ALA A 149 0.89 2.67 -9.36
N GLN A 150 0.63 1.68 -8.51
CA GLN A 150 1.21 1.63 -7.17
C GLN A 150 2.75 1.75 -7.17
N PRO A 151 3.51 0.93 -7.93
CA PRO A 151 4.97 1.00 -7.89
C PRO A 151 5.54 2.29 -8.53
N GLN A 152 4.73 3.05 -9.28
CA GLN A 152 5.14 4.36 -9.82
C GLN A 152 5.31 5.38 -8.69
N GLY A 153 4.52 5.28 -7.62
CA GLY A 153 4.73 6.08 -6.41
C GLY A 153 6.11 5.84 -5.82
N ALA A 154 6.48 4.58 -5.60
CA ALA A 154 7.82 4.22 -5.12
C ALA A 154 8.95 4.77 -6.01
N LEU A 155 8.80 4.73 -7.35
CA LEU A 155 9.77 5.32 -8.27
C LEU A 155 9.93 6.83 -8.09
N VAL A 156 8.82 7.57 -7.99
CA VAL A 156 8.83 9.03 -7.75
C VAL A 156 9.48 9.35 -6.41
N HIS A 157 9.14 8.59 -5.36
CA HIS A 157 9.73 8.76 -4.04
C HIS A 157 11.23 8.50 -4.05
N TYR A 158 11.67 7.42 -4.70
CA TYR A 158 13.09 7.09 -4.86
C TYR A 158 13.85 8.21 -5.58
N ALA A 159 13.32 8.69 -6.71
CA ALA A 159 13.95 9.75 -7.49
C ALA A 159 14.04 11.06 -6.68
N ALA A 160 12.99 11.43 -5.95
CA ALA A 160 12.99 12.60 -5.09
C ALA A 160 14.00 12.49 -3.94
N GLN A 161 14.08 11.33 -3.28
CA GLN A 161 14.99 11.09 -2.16
C GLN A 161 16.47 11.22 -2.56
N HIS A 162 16.80 10.87 -3.82
CA HIS A 162 18.18 10.87 -4.32
C HIS A 162 18.52 12.09 -5.18
N GLY A 163 17.64 13.10 -5.25
CA GLY A 163 17.85 14.28 -6.11
C GLY A 163 17.94 13.93 -7.60
N LYS A 164 17.38 12.78 -8.01
CA LYS A 164 17.48 12.22 -9.36
C LYS A 164 16.28 12.55 -10.25
N LEU A 165 15.36 13.41 -9.82
CA LEU A 165 14.16 13.73 -10.63
C LEU A 165 14.54 14.21 -12.05
N ASP A 166 15.62 14.96 -12.18
CA ASP A 166 16.12 15.48 -13.46
C ASP A 166 17.04 14.49 -14.22
N VAL A 167 17.65 13.54 -13.52
CA VAL A 167 18.71 12.64 -14.05
C VAL A 167 18.17 11.26 -14.43
N ILE A 168 17.06 10.83 -13.81
CA ILE A 168 16.51 9.50 -14.02
C ILE A 168 15.96 9.31 -15.44
N GLY A 169 15.77 10.38 -16.22
CA GLY A 169 15.07 10.42 -17.52
C GLY A 169 15.39 9.29 -18.48
N ASP A 170 16.64 8.81 -18.51
CA ASP A 170 17.09 7.73 -19.39
C ASP A 170 17.48 6.43 -18.67
N GLU A 171 17.50 6.42 -17.32
CA GLU A 171 17.87 5.23 -16.54
C GLU A 171 16.75 4.17 -16.60
N GLN A 172 17.12 2.90 -16.78
CA GLN A 172 16.22 1.78 -16.59
C GLN A 172 16.16 1.37 -15.13
N SER A 173 14.95 1.39 -14.58
CA SER A 173 14.68 1.09 -13.17
C SER A 173 13.69 -0.05 -13.04
N LEU A 174 13.98 -0.98 -12.13
CA LEU A 174 13.08 -2.04 -11.71
C LEU A 174 12.62 -1.75 -10.27
N ILE A 175 11.32 -1.60 -10.07
CA ILE A 175 10.71 -1.42 -8.76
C ILE A 175 10.01 -2.74 -8.43
N ILE A 176 10.30 -3.29 -7.24
CA ILE A 176 9.75 -4.55 -6.75
C ILE A 176 8.99 -4.24 -5.45
N ASP A 177 7.70 -4.52 -5.42
CA ASP A 177 6.80 -4.21 -4.31
C ASP A 177 6.10 -5.49 -3.81
N PRO A 178 6.75 -6.26 -2.91
CA PRO A 178 6.11 -7.30 -2.13
C PRO A 178 5.10 -6.70 -1.15
N GLY A 179 3.83 -6.74 -1.53
CA GLY A 179 2.69 -6.37 -0.70
C GLY A 179 2.17 -7.52 0.16
N ALA A 180 1.12 -7.22 0.93
CA ALA A 180 0.46 -8.21 1.78
C ALA A 180 -0.12 -9.38 0.95
N ARG A 181 -0.73 -9.06 -0.20
CA ARG A 181 -1.40 -10.06 -1.06
C ARG A 181 -0.71 -10.24 -2.40
N THR A 182 -0.20 -9.16 -2.97
CA THR A 182 0.40 -9.14 -4.30
C THR A 182 1.91 -9.01 -4.23
N PHE A 183 2.57 -9.50 -5.26
CA PHE A 183 3.96 -9.20 -5.58
C PHE A 183 3.96 -8.45 -6.91
N ASP A 184 4.11 -7.14 -6.82
CA ASP A 184 4.07 -6.23 -7.97
C ASP A 184 5.49 -5.89 -8.42
N TRP A 185 5.69 -5.77 -9.73
CA TRP A 185 6.91 -5.16 -10.26
C TRP A 185 6.63 -4.23 -11.41
N LEU A 186 7.49 -3.24 -11.52
CA LEU A 186 7.41 -2.19 -12.51
C LEU A 186 8.77 -1.97 -13.13
N VAL A 187 8.83 -2.09 -14.45
CA VAL A 187 9.99 -1.67 -15.24
C VAL A 187 9.72 -0.29 -15.80
N ALA A 188 10.65 0.64 -15.60
CA ALA A 188 10.57 1.98 -16.15
C ALA A 188 11.85 2.35 -16.91
N ARG A 189 11.70 3.20 -17.92
CA ARG A 189 12.80 4.00 -18.51
C ARG A 189 12.51 5.46 -18.19
N GLY A 190 13.34 6.05 -17.33
CA GLY A 190 12.97 7.25 -16.59
C GLY A 190 11.64 7.09 -15.88
N MET A 191 10.71 8.01 -16.14
CA MET A 191 9.37 7.97 -15.53
C MET A 191 8.34 7.20 -16.37
N ARG A 192 8.74 6.64 -17.52
CA ARG A 192 7.83 5.93 -18.44
C ARG A 192 7.79 4.45 -18.13
N LEU A 193 6.59 3.95 -17.88
CA LEU A 193 6.30 2.53 -17.64
C LEU A 193 6.53 1.68 -18.90
N VAL A 194 7.30 0.60 -18.77
CA VAL A 194 7.40 -0.46 -19.77
C VAL A 194 6.36 -1.53 -19.45
N GLN A 195 5.13 -1.32 -19.92
CA GLN A 195 3.97 -2.15 -19.56
C GLN A 195 4.16 -3.64 -19.84
N LYS A 196 4.78 -3.99 -20.97
CA LYS A 196 5.00 -5.40 -21.36
C LYS A 196 5.90 -6.19 -20.40
N GLN A 197 6.69 -5.49 -19.58
CA GLN A 197 7.63 -6.08 -18.62
C GLN A 197 7.18 -5.84 -17.17
N SER A 198 6.01 -5.24 -16.95
CA SER A 198 5.49 -4.86 -15.63
C SER A 198 4.20 -5.63 -15.36
N HIS A 199 4.10 -6.26 -14.19
CA HIS A 199 2.93 -7.07 -13.83
C HIS A 199 2.75 -7.16 -12.32
N SER A 200 1.67 -7.83 -11.91
CA SER A 200 1.35 -8.22 -10.54
C SER A 200 1.13 -9.73 -10.45
N LEU A 201 1.64 -10.38 -9.41
CA LEU A 201 1.29 -11.76 -9.07
C LEU A 201 0.49 -11.79 -7.77
N ASN A 202 -0.56 -12.62 -7.73
CA ASN A 202 -1.35 -12.84 -6.51
C ASN A 202 -0.64 -13.81 -5.54
N ARG A 203 0.58 -13.44 -5.15
CA ARG A 203 1.47 -14.20 -4.27
C ARG A 203 2.31 -13.22 -3.46
N GLY A 204 1.85 -12.86 -2.28
CA GLY A 204 2.46 -11.84 -1.42
C GLY A 204 2.94 -12.43 -0.09
N VAL A 205 3.07 -11.55 0.91
CA VAL A 205 3.43 -11.95 2.28
C VAL A 205 2.43 -12.94 2.87
N PHE A 206 1.14 -12.78 2.60
CA PHE A 206 0.08 -13.66 3.11
C PHE A 206 0.34 -15.13 2.76
N ASP A 207 0.76 -15.42 1.52
CA ASP A 207 1.03 -16.79 1.07
C ASP A 207 2.23 -17.40 1.81
N VAL A 208 3.25 -16.58 2.13
CA VAL A 208 4.37 -16.99 3.00
C VAL A 208 3.90 -17.33 4.41
N LEU A 209 3.09 -16.45 5.00
CA LEU A 209 2.59 -16.62 6.37
C LEU A 209 1.66 -17.83 6.50
N GLN A 210 0.83 -18.10 5.50
CA GLN A 210 -0.04 -19.28 5.46
C GLN A 210 0.75 -20.58 5.48
N VAL A 211 1.82 -20.67 4.70
CA VAL A 211 2.69 -21.85 4.69
C VAL A 211 3.33 -22.06 6.06
N ILE A 212 3.87 -21.00 6.68
CA ILE A 212 4.44 -21.09 8.03
C ILE A 212 3.37 -21.50 9.06
N ALA A 213 2.17 -20.92 8.99
CA ALA A 213 1.08 -21.25 9.89
C ALA A 213 0.63 -22.72 9.77
N SER A 214 0.63 -23.26 8.54
CA SER A 214 0.35 -24.67 8.28
C SER A 214 1.39 -25.60 8.92
N GLU A 215 2.68 -25.28 8.78
CA GLU A 215 3.76 -26.05 9.43
C GLU A 215 3.67 -26.00 10.96
N ILE A 216 3.43 -24.80 11.52
CA ILE A 216 3.19 -24.64 12.96
C ILE A 216 2.00 -25.48 13.41
N SER A 217 0.90 -25.48 12.64
CA SER A 217 -0.31 -26.23 12.96
C SER A 217 -0.04 -27.73 13.03
N SER A 218 0.76 -28.24 12.09
CA SER A 218 1.22 -29.64 12.08
C SER A 218 2.06 -29.96 13.31
N ASP A 219 3.01 -29.10 13.67
CA ASP A 219 3.90 -29.28 14.82
C ASP A 219 3.15 -29.28 16.17
N ILE A 220 2.15 -28.42 16.32
CA ILE A 220 1.41 -28.27 17.58
C ILE A 220 0.15 -29.13 17.65
N GLY A 221 -0.25 -29.76 16.54
CA GLY A 221 -1.42 -30.64 16.45
C GLY A 221 -2.77 -29.91 16.48
N THR A 222 -2.82 -28.60 16.28
CA THR A 222 -4.07 -27.81 16.23
C THR A 222 -3.93 -26.61 15.28
N PRO A 223 -5.02 -26.07 14.70
CA PRO A 223 -4.93 -24.94 13.79
C PRO A 223 -4.34 -23.69 14.44
N TYR A 224 -3.23 -23.22 13.89
CA TYR A 224 -2.62 -21.94 14.22
C TYR A 224 -3.01 -20.88 13.18
N THR A 225 -3.73 -19.83 13.60
CA THR A 225 -4.34 -18.84 12.69
C THR A 225 -3.87 -17.40 12.91
N ASP A 226 -2.90 -17.20 13.80
CA ASP A 226 -2.35 -15.88 14.12
C ASP A 226 -1.18 -15.50 13.18
N LEU A 227 -1.53 -15.14 11.96
CA LEU A 227 -0.57 -14.72 10.93
C LEU A 227 0.14 -13.41 11.30
N ASP A 228 -0.51 -12.53 12.06
CA ASP A 228 0.07 -11.24 12.47
C ASP A 228 1.23 -11.48 13.45
N ALA A 229 1.07 -12.42 14.39
CA ALA A 229 2.15 -12.82 15.28
C ALA A 229 3.35 -13.42 14.52
N ILE A 230 3.08 -14.19 13.44
CA ILE A 230 4.14 -14.72 12.56
C ILE A 230 4.85 -13.55 11.83
N ASP A 231 4.12 -12.63 11.18
CA ASP A 231 4.74 -11.47 10.49
C ASP A 231 5.59 -10.64 11.45
N GLN A 232 5.08 -10.38 12.66
CA GLN A 232 5.80 -9.62 13.67
C GLN A 232 7.09 -10.32 14.11
N ALA A 233 7.04 -11.63 14.35
CA ALA A 233 8.21 -12.43 14.71
C ALA A 233 9.26 -12.40 13.60
N LEU A 234 8.86 -12.62 12.35
CA LEU A 234 9.78 -12.59 11.20
C LEU A 234 10.40 -11.20 10.97
N ARG A 235 9.61 -10.13 11.10
CA ARG A 235 10.05 -8.75 10.88
C ARG A 235 11.00 -8.26 11.97
N SER A 236 10.70 -8.59 13.23
CA SER A 236 11.49 -8.12 14.39
C SER A 236 12.65 -9.05 14.74
N GLY A 237 12.70 -10.25 14.17
CA GLY A 237 13.62 -11.32 14.57
C GLY A 237 13.34 -11.86 15.98
N LYS A 238 12.23 -11.45 16.61
CA LYS A 238 11.83 -11.97 17.92
C LYS A 238 11.27 -13.38 17.78
N ARG A 239 11.39 -14.15 18.85
CA ARG A 239 10.83 -15.49 18.94
C ARG A 239 9.30 -15.40 19.01
N LEU A 240 8.64 -16.26 18.24
CA LEU A 240 7.19 -16.42 18.31
C LEU A 240 6.84 -17.12 19.63
N MET A 241 5.78 -16.69 20.31
CA MET A 241 5.32 -17.31 21.55
C MET A 241 4.06 -18.11 21.29
N ILE A 242 4.11 -19.43 21.48
CA ILE A 242 2.98 -20.35 21.34
C ILE A 242 2.85 -21.12 22.64
N TYR A 243 1.67 -21.11 23.27
CA TYR A 243 1.45 -21.71 24.60
C TYR A 243 2.48 -21.29 25.64
N GLN A 244 2.83 -19.99 25.66
CA GLN A 244 3.87 -19.42 26.53
C GLN A 244 5.27 -20.03 26.35
N ARG A 245 5.50 -20.78 25.26
CA ARG A 245 6.80 -21.33 24.88
C ARG A 245 7.32 -20.62 23.65
N GLN A 246 8.64 -20.46 23.59
CA GLN A 246 9.31 -19.92 22.42
C GLN A 246 9.28 -20.97 21.30
N TYR A 247 8.68 -20.60 20.18
CA TYR A 247 8.68 -21.37 18.95
C TYR A 247 9.76 -20.83 18.01
N ASP A 248 10.64 -21.72 17.53
CA ASP A 248 11.75 -21.37 16.68
C ASP A 248 11.35 -21.38 15.20
N LEU A 249 11.10 -20.20 14.64
CA LEU A 249 10.77 -20.02 13.23
C LEU A 249 11.94 -20.29 12.28
N SER A 250 13.18 -20.39 12.77
CA SER A 250 14.37 -20.54 11.90
C SER A 250 14.29 -21.76 11.00
N LYS A 251 13.69 -22.86 11.50
CA LYS A 251 13.47 -24.12 10.78
C LYS A 251 12.49 -23.98 9.62
N LEU A 252 11.58 -23.00 9.70
CA LEU A 252 10.54 -22.73 8.70
C LEU A 252 10.97 -21.65 7.70
N LEU A 253 12.10 -20.98 7.91
CA LEU A 253 12.60 -19.97 6.98
C LEU A 253 12.90 -20.52 5.57
N PRO A 254 13.42 -21.75 5.38
CA PRO A 254 13.63 -22.30 4.04
C PRO A 254 12.34 -22.42 3.24
N ILE A 255 11.25 -22.92 3.84
CA ILE A 255 9.98 -23.05 3.12
C ILE A 255 9.35 -21.67 2.81
N ALA A 256 9.50 -20.71 3.73
CA ALA A 256 9.13 -19.32 3.50
C ALA A 256 9.90 -18.70 2.31
N GLN A 257 11.21 -19.00 2.22
CA GLN A 257 12.06 -18.53 1.13
C GLN A 257 11.66 -19.11 -0.23
N THR A 258 11.18 -20.35 -0.29
CA THR A 258 10.69 -20.97 -1.53
C THR A 258 9.55 -20.16 -2.16
N VAL A 259 8.59 -19.68 -1.36
CA VAL A 259 7.47 -18.85 -1.87
C VAL A 259 7.99 -17.53 -2.46
N ALA A 260 8.92 -16.87 -1.77
CA ALA A 260 9.53 -15.63 -2.26
C ALA A 260 10.37 -15.86 -3.53
N GLN A 261 11.13 -16.96 -3.59
CA GLN A 261 11.90 -17.35 -4.77
C GLN A 261 10.99 -17.61 -5.96
N GLN A 262 9.89 -18.33 -5.79
CA GLN A 262 8.95 -18.58 -6.87
C GLN A 262 8.35 -17.28 -7.43
N ALA A 263 7.97 -16.33 -6.56
CA ALA A 263 7.46 -15.03 -7.02
C ALA A 263 8.52 -14.25 -7.82
N VAL A 264 9.76 -14.21 -7.34
CA VAL A 264 10.88 -13.57 -8.05
C VAL A 264 11.18 -14.28 -9.37
N SER A 265 11.22 -15.61 -9.40
CA SER A 265 11.42 -16.39 -10.62
C SER A 265 10.32 -16.14 -11.64
N SER A 266 9.07 -16.02 -11.21
CA SER A 266 7.98 -15.64 -12.11
C SER A 266 8.19 -14.22 -12.67
N MET A 267 8.60 -13.24 -11.87
CA MET A 267 8.97 -11.91 -12.39
C MET A 267 10.10 -11.97 -13.42
N MET A 268 11.13 -12.81 -13.18
CA MET A 268 12.24 -13.01 -14.12
C MET A 268 11.79 -13.49 -15.51
N GLN A 269 10.62 -14.11 -15.64
CA GLN A 269 10.06 -14.53 -16.94
C GLN A 269 9.50 -13.36 -17.76
N TRP A 270 9.15 -12.25 -17.11
CA TRP A 270 8.57 -11.07 -17.76
C TRP A 270 9.59 -10.00 -18.09
N ILE A 271 10.61 -9.89 -17.25
CA ILE A 271 11.72 -8.98 -17.48
C ILE A 271 12.71 -9.65 -18.44
N GLY A 272 13.21 -8.88 -19.41
CA GLY A 272 14.21 -9.37 -20.35
C GLY A 272 15.60 -9.49 -19.71
N ALA A 273 16.65 -9.28 -20.51
CA ALA A 273 18.03 -9.18 -20.05
C ALA A 273 18.17 -8.35 -18.76
N ASP A 274 18.59 -9.01 -17.69
CA ASP A 274 18.67 -8.53 -16.30
C ASP A 274 19.81 -7.54 -16.05
N TYR A 275 20.82 -7.49 -16.93
CA TYR A 275 21.97 -6.58 -16.86
C TYR A 275 21.67 -5.12 -17.20
N ALA A 276 20.49 -4.82 -17.75
CA ALA A 276 20.19 -3.48 -18.26
C ALA A 276 19.68 -2.51 -17.18
N PHE A 277 19.43 -2.96 -15.94
CA PHE A 277 18.87 -2.13 -14.88
C PHE A 277 19.96 -1.33 -14.15
N GLN A 278 19.87 0.01 -14.19
CA GLN A 278 20.74 0.89 -13.40
C GLN A 278 20.26 0.98 -11.95
N ASN A 279 18.95 0.88 -11.72
CA ASN A 279 18.36 0.90 -10.39
C ASN A 279 17.45 -0.32 -10.19
N ILE A 280 17.67 -1.06 -9.10
CA ILE A 280 16.72 -2.07 -8.62
C ILE A 280 16.29 -1.65 -7.23
N VAL A 281 15.02 -1.27 -7.09
CA VAL A 281 14.47 -0.70 -5.86
C VAL A 281 13.47 -1.68 -5.25
N LEU A 282 13.76 -2.16 -4.05
CA LEU A 282 12.88 -3.02 -3.27
C LEU A 282 12.10 -2.17 -2.27
N VAL A 283 10.78 -2.18 -2.40
CA VAL A 283 9.84 -1.44 -1.55
C VAL A 283 8.82 -2.39 -0.92
N GLY A 284 7.74 -1.84 -0.35
CA GLY A 284 6.64 -2.65 0.16
C GLY A 284 6.85 -3.18 1.58
N GLY A 285 5.75 -3.54 2.23
CA GLY A 285 5.76 -4.06 3.60
C GLY A 285 6.47 -5.42 3.73
N GLY A 286 6.55 -6.18 2.64
CA GLY A 286 7.17 -7.50 2.56
C GLY A 286 8.65 -7.51 2.16
N ALA A 287 9.29 -6.34 1.93
CA ALA A 287 10.68 -6.25 1.47
C ALA A 287 11.64 -7.17 2.24
N TYR A 288 11.47 -7.25 3.55
CA TYR A 288 12.30 -8.03 4.47
C TYR A 288 12.32 -9.54 4.17
N LEU A 289 11.22 -10.12 3.63
CA LEU A 289 11.16 -11.53 3.24
C LEU A 289 11.75 -11.78 1.85
N PHE A 290 11.60 -10.83 0.93
CA PHE A 290 11.94 -11.01 -0.47
C PHE A 290 13.38 -10.58 -0.81
N ARG A 291 14.04 -9.79 0.05
CA ARG A 291 15.40 -9.27 -0.17
C ARG A 291 16.41 -10.34 -0.60
N LYS A 292 16.42 -11.50 0.06
CA LYS A 292 17.36 -12.59 -0.28
C LYS A 292 17.09 -13.16 -1.68
N ALA A 293 15.83 -13.41 -2.01
CA ALA A 293 15.44 -13.94 -3.32
C ALA A 293 15.76 -12.94 -4.44
N VAL A 294 15.45 -11.65 -4.24
CA VAL A 294 15.79 -10.58 -5.19
C VAL A 294 17.31 -10.46 -5.36
N LYS A 295 18.08 -10.48 -4.26
CA LYS A 295 19.54 -10.40 -4.36
C LYS A 295 20.16 -11.61 -5.07
N ALA A 296 19.59 -12.79 -4.90
CA ALA A 296 20.02 -14.00 -5.61
C ALA A 296 19.72 -13.92 -7.12
N ALA A 297 18.58 -13.34 -7.51
CA ALA A 297 18.23 -13.12 -8.92
C ALA A 297 19.09 -12.03 -9.59
N PHE A 298 19.59 -11.06 -8.82
CA PHE A 298 20.46 -9.98 -9.32
C PHE A 298 21.78 -9.91 -8.55
N PRO A 299 22.68 -10.90 -8.73
CA PRO A 299 23.89 -11.03 -7.91
C PRO A 299 24.85 -9.85 -8.08
N GLN A 300 24.96 -9.31 -9.30
CA GLN A 300 25.86 -8.20 -9.63
C GLN A 300 25.28 -6.81 -9.33
N HIS A 301 23.96 -6.71 -9.13
CA HIS A 301 23.31 -5.42 -8.91
C HIS A 301 23.26 -5.08 -7.43
N ARG A 302 23.36 -3.78 -7.12
CA ARG A 302 22.99 -3.27 -5.81
C ARG A 302 21.47 -3.22 -5.72
N ILE A 303 20.91 -3.84 -4.68
CA ILE A 303 19.49 -3.70 -4.35
C ILE A 303 19.36 -2.46 -3.46
N LEU A 304 18.57 -1.51 -3.93
CA LEU A 304 18.30 -0.25 -3.26
C LEU A 304 17.04 -0.42 -2.41
N GLU A 305 17.12 -0.02 -1.15
CA GLU A 305 15.99 0.03 -0.24
C GLU A 305 15.67 1.49 0.07
N VAL A 306 14.39 1.82 0.13
CA VAL A 306 13.92 3.15 0.52
C VAL A 306 13.68 3.20 2.02
N LYS A 307 13.82 4.39 2.62
CA LYS A 307 13.43 4.59 4.02
C LYS A 307 11.91 4.43 4.13
N ASP A 308 11.46 3.75 5.17
CA ASP A 308 10.04 3.44 5.39
C ASP A 308 9.34 2.84 4.15
N PRO A 309 9.76 1.65 3.66
CA PRO A 309 9.27 1.06 2.40
C PRO A 309 7.77 0.82 2.39
N LEU A 310 7.13 0.73 3.57
CA LEU A 310 5.69 0.68 3.72
C LEU A 310 4.99 1.91 3.12
N TYR A 311 5.56 3.11 3.28
CA TYR A 311 4.95 4.38 2.86
C TYR A 311 5.46 4.89 1.51
N ALA A 312 6.37 4.18 0.85
CA ALA A 312 7.02 4.61 -0.38
C ALA A 312 6.01 5.01 -1.49
N ASN A 313 5.00 4.17 -1.72
CA ASN A 313 3.96 4.43 -2.72
C ASN A 313 3.17 5.70 -2.40
N VAL A 314 2.59 5.79 -1.20
CA VAL A 314 1.73 6.92 -0.82
C VAL A 314 2.50 8.24 -0.71
N ARG A 315 3.78 8.22 -0.31
CA ARG A 315 4.67 9.39 -0.38
C ARG A 315 4.89 9.83 -1.83
N GLY A 316 5.17 8.88 -2.72
CA GLY A 316 5.33 9.15 -4.14
C GLY A 316 4.08 9.73 -4.80
N PHE A 317 2.90 9.21 -4.45
CA PHE A 317 1.62 9.73 -4.93
C PHE A 317 1.42 11.19 -4.51
N GLN A 318 1.77 11.53 -3.27
CA GLN A 318 1.71 12.89 -2.77
C GLN A 318 2.62 13.84 -3.57
N LEU A 319 3.88 13.46 -3.77
CA LEU A 319 4.85 14.25 -4.52
C LEU A 319 4.41 14.43 -5.98
N ALA A 320 3.95 13.36 -6.62
CA ALA A 320 3.43 13.40 -7.98
C ALA A 320 2.20 14.32 -8.10
N GLY A 321 1.28 14.24 -7.14
CA GLY A 321 0.09 15.10 -7.09
C GLY A 321 0.44 16.58 -6.88
N MET A 322 1.41 16.88 -6.02
CA MET A 322 1.86 18.25 -5.79
C MET A 322 2.50 18.83 -7.06
N ASN A 323 3.36 18.08 -7.74
CA ASN A 323 3.95 18.49 -9.00
C ASN A 323 2.90 18.69 -10.10
N TYR A 324 1.91 17.80 -10.18
CA TYR A 324 0.79 17.93 -11.11
C TYR A 324 -0.02 19.21 -10.83
N ALA A 325 -0.37 19.47 -9.57
CA ALA A 325 -1.12 20.67 -9.18
C ALA A 325 -0.35 21.97 -9.50
N LEU A 326 0.98 21.98 -9.29
CA LEU A 326 1.83 23.11 -9.65
C LEU A 326 1.84 23.35 -11.17
N SER A 327 2.02 22.30 -11.97
CA SER A 327 2.02 22.40 -13.45
C SER A 327 0.67 22.79 -14.06
N ALA A 328 -0.44 22.45 -13.39
CA ALA A 328 -1.79 22.72 -13.84
C ALA A 328 -2.28 24.12 -13.44
N THR A 329 -1.55 24.83 -12.58
CA THR A 329 -1.82 26.23 -12.24
C THR A 329 -1.21 27.09 -13.35
N PRO A 330 -2.00 27.82 -14.15
CA PRO A 330 -1.42 28.71 -15.15
C PRO A 330 -0.53 29.70 -14.42
N THR A 331 0.75 29.74 -14.75
CA THR A 331 1.61 30.87 -14.38
C THR A 331 0.87 32.13 -14.82
N GLY A 332 0.44 32.93 -13.84
CA GLY A 332 -0.29 34.15 -14.11
C GLY A 332 0.44 34.95 -15.17
N LYS A 333 -0.31 35.44 -16.16
CA LYS A 333 0.13 36.48 -17.08
C LYS A 333 0.83 37.58 -16.25
N GLY A 334 2.15 37.63 -16.31
CA GLY A 334 2.91 38.83 -16.00
C GLY A 334 2.57 39.84 -17.09
N GLY A 335 1.52 40.61 -16.86
CA GLY A 335 1.22 41.80 -17.65
C GLY A 335 2.22 42.90 -17.33
N SER A 336 2.92 43.33 -18.38
CA SER A 336 3.42 44.69 -18.65
C SER A 336 4.16 45.45 -17.55
N ALA A 337 5.46 45.67 -17.80
CA ALA A 337 5.93 46.95 -18.32
C ALA A 337 6.96 46.68 -19.42
#